data_AF-A0AAJ7JCB9-F1
#
_entry.id   AF-A0AAJ7JCB9-F1
#
_cell.length_a   1.000
_cell.length_b   1.000
_cell.length_c   1.000
_cell.angle_alpha   90.00
_cell.angle_beta   90.00
_cell.angle_gamma   90.00
#
_symmetry.space_group_name_H-M   'P 1'
#
loop_
_entity.id
_entity.type
_entity.pdbx_description
1 polymer ?
#
loop_
_entity_poly.entity_id
_entity_poly.type
_entity_poly.pdbx_seq_one_letter_code
_entity_poly.pdbx_strand_id
1 'polypeptide(L)'
;MNHDKITAYIYTCIYKINDRVKIVFHPEFLSSTNPLFGLDYEEFVRGCHLGVFPSYYEPWGYTPAECTVMGIPSITTNLSGFGCFMEEHIADPMSYGIYIVDRRFIGLENTIQQLANYMFDFARLSRRQRIIQRNRTERLSDLLDWRNLGIYYRQARMKALTAVYPELKEEYSEGGVGRFSYPRPISEPPSPSSSRHTTPAASIHGSDDEDDEDVDEEKELEELRQTHAR
;
A
#
# COMPACT_ATOMS: atom_id res chain seq x y z
N MET A 1 -10.80 25.99 -25.54
CA MET A 1 -10.28 24.79 -26.23
C MET A 1 -8.98 24.39 -25.53
N ASN A 2 -9.10 23.58 -24.48
CA ASN A 2 -8.05 22.73 -23.93
C ASN A 2 -8.82 21.65 -23.14
N HIS A 3 -8.91 20.46 -23.73
CA HIS A 3 -9.89 19.43 -23.37
C HIS A 3 -9.37 18.38 -22.38
N ASP A 4 -8.20 18.61 -21.77
CA ASP A 4 -7.65 17.69 -20.78
C ASP A 4 -8.33 17.86 -19.42
N LYS A 5 -8.91 16.77 -18.92
CA LYS A 5 -9.70 16.77 -17.68
C LYS A 5 -8.84 17.01 -16.44
N ILE A 6 -7.60 16.50 -16.44
CA ILE A 6 -6.71 16.57 -15.27
C ILE A 6 -6.23 18.01 -15.09
N THR A 7 -5.69 18.59 -16.15
CA THR A 7 -5.19 19.97 -16.15
C THR A 7 -6.32 20.95 -15.83
N ALA A 8 -7.51 20.76 -16.41
CA ALA A 8 -8.69 21.56 -16.09
C ALA A 8 -9.03 21.49 -14.58
N TYR A 9 -8.99 20.30 -13.98
CA TYR A 9 -9.26 20.14 -12.55
C TYR A 9 -8.18 20.79 -11.68
N ILE A 10 -6.90 20.60 -12.00
CA ILE A 10 -5.79 21.24 -11.25
C ILE A 10 -5.92 22.76 -11.28
N TYR A 11 -6.33 23.36 -12.40
CA TYR A 11 -6.56 24.81 -12.47
C TYR A 11 -7.69 25.29 -11.55
N THR A 12 -8.71 24.47 -11.28
CA THR A 12 -9.75 24.81 -10.29
C THR A 12 -9.22 24.82 -8.86
N CYS A 13 -8.15 24.07 -8.56
CA CYS A 13 -7.58 23.98 -7.22
C CYS A 13 -6.63 25.13 -6.85
N ILE A 14 -6.33 26.08 -7.74
CA ILE A 14 -5.48 27.28 -7.58
C ILE A 14 -4.18 27.04 -6.79
N TYR A 15 -3.05 26.94 -7.50
CA TYR A 15 -1.73 26.76 -6.89
C TYR A 15 -1.22 28.06 -6.25
N LYS A 16 -1.02 28.07 -4.93
CA LYS A 16 -0.36 29.16 -4.20
C LYS A 16 0.97 28.70 -3.61
N ILE A 17 1.89 29.65 -3.44
CA ILE A 17 3.21 29.37 -2.89
C ILE A 17 3.12 28.80 -1.46
N ASN A 18 2.13 29.24 -0.68
CA ASN A 18 1.91 28.84 0.71
C ASN A 18 1.12 27.53 0.88
N ASP A 19 0.69 26.87 -0.21
CA ASP A 19 -0.04 25.60 -0.08
C ASP A 19 0.88 24.49 0.41
N ARG A 20 0.43 23.70 1.39
CA ARG A 20 1.24 22.60 1.95
C ARG A 20 1.31 21.36 1.05
N VAL A 21 0.35 21.20 0.14
CA VAL A 21 0.30 20.10 -0.83
C VAL A 21 0.62 20.66 -2.20
N LYS A 22 1.59 20.06 -2.88
CA LYS A 22 2.00 20.43 -4.23
C LYS A 22 1.56 19.36 -5.23
N ILE A 23 1.25 19.76 -6.45
CA ILE A 23 0.77 18.88 -7.52
C ILE A 23 1.72 19.03 -8.70
N VAL A 24 2.25 17.90 -9.17
CA VAL A 24 3.04 17.81 -10.39
C VAL A 24 2.35 16.79 -11.30
N PHE A 25 1.86 17.25 -12.46
CA PHE A 25 1.27 16.37 -13.46
C PHE A 25 2.33 16.04 -14.52
N HIS A 26 2.62 14.74 -14.66
CA HIS A 26 3.56 14.22 -15.66
C HIS A 26 2.81 13.30 -16.64
N PRO A 27 2.43 13.79 -17.84
CA PRO A 27 1.59 13.06 -18.79
C PRO A 27 2.40 12.11 -19.71
N GLU A 28 3.40 11.43 -19.17
CA GLU A 28 4.25 10.50 -19.89
C GLU A 28 4.59 9.31 -18.98
N PHE A 29 4.87 8.14 -19.57
CA PHE A 29 5.40 7.02 -18.80
C PHE A 29 6.80 7.36 -18.30
N LEU A 30 7.09 6.96 -17.06
CA LEU A 30 8.41 7.11 -16.48
C LEU A 30 9.41 6.22 -17.21
N SER A 31 10.57 6.80 -17.52
CA SER A 31 11.70 6.14 -18.13
C SER A 31 12.99 6.79 -17.65
N SER A 32 14.00 5.97 -17.39
CA SER A 32 15.39 6.38 -17.12
C SER A 32 15.98 7.28 -18.21
N THR A 33 15.42 7.27 -19.43
CA THR A 33 15.83 8.15 -20.53
C THR A 33 15.20 9.55 -20.47
N ASN A 34 14.19 9.77 -19.63
CA ASN A 34 13.54 11.06 -19.50
C ASN A 34 14.44 12.05 -18.73
N PRO A 35 14.78 13.22 -19.29
CA PRO A 35 15.72 14.16 -18.69
C PRO A 35 15.21 14.82 -17.40
N LEU A 36 13.90 14.74 -17.09
CA LEU A 36 13.33 15.38 -15.90
C LEU A 36 13.57 14.58 -14.62
N PHE A 37 13.31 13.27 -14.67
CA PHE A 37 13.41 12.40 -13.48
C PHE A 37 14.59 11.43 -13.56
N GLY A 38 14.92 10.91 -14.75
CA GLY A 38 15.98 9.93 -14.92
C GLY A 38 15.77 8.62 -14.15
N LEU A 39 14.51 8.23 -13.89
CA LEU A 39 14.12 7.03 -13.14
C LEU A 39 13.17 6.16 -13.95
N ASP A 40 13.33 4.84 -13.84
CA ASP A 40 12.30 3.90 -14.30
C ASP A 40 11.12 3.86 -13.31
N TYR A 41 9.97 3.37 -13.77
CA TYR A 41 8.73 3.33 -13.00
C TYR A 41 8.91 2.69 -11.60
N GLU A 42 9.58 1.54 -11.54
CA GLU A 42 9.78 0.82 -10.28
C GLU A 42 10.65 1.60 -9.28
N GLU A 43 11.67 2.30 -9.76
CA GLU A 43 12.55 3.11 -8.92
C GLU A 43 11.79 4.32 -8.36
N PHE A 44 10.96 4.95 -9.19
CA PHE A 44 10.10 6.03 -8.78
C PHE A 44 9.09 5.60 -7.71
N VAL A 45 8.44 4.44 -7.89
CA VAL A 45 7.51 3.90 -6.88
C VAL A 45 8.24 3.62 -5.57
N ARG A 46 9.42 2.99 -5.59
CA ARG A 46 10.22 2.73 -4.38
C ARG A 46 10.68 4.01 -3.66
N GLY A 47 10.84 5.10 -4.40
CA GLY A 47 11.16 6.43 -3.87
C GLY A 47 9.96 7.19 -3.29
N CYS A 48 8.74 6.77 -3.60
CA CYS A 48 7.51 7.35 -3.07
C CYS A 48 7.18 6.82 -1.67
N HIS A 49 6.33 7.54 -0.95
CA HIS A 49 5.93 7.18 0.42
C HIS A 49 4.57 6.48 0.48
N LEU A 50 3.65 6.82 -0.43
CA LEU A 50 2.27 6.36 -0.44
C LEU A 50 1.75 6.33 -1.88
N GLY A 51 1.19 5.20 -2.31
CA GLY A 51 0.40 5.11 -3.54
C GLY A 51 -1.06 5.46 -3.28
N VAL A 52 -1.73 6.22 -4.15
CA VAL A 52 -3.13 6.63 -3.96
C VAL A 52 -3.94 6.30 -5.21
N PHE A 53 -4.76 5.26 -5.14
CA PHE A 53 -5.50 4.67 -6.26
C PHE A 53 -7.01 4.59 -5.94
N PRO A 54 -7.73 5.73 -5.88
CA PRO A 54 -9.13 5.77 -5.45
C PRO A 54 -10.09 5.36 -6.57
N SER A 55 -9.85 4.19 -7.19
CA SER A 55 -10.54 3.69 -8.37
C SER A 55 -12.04 3.48 -8.17
N TYR A 56 -12.82 3.82 -9.20
CA TYR A 56 -14.26 3.52 -9.25
C TYR A 56 -14.55 2.20 -9.99
N TYR A 57 -13.77 1.90 -11.02
CA TYR A 57 -13.85 0.65 -11.79
C TYR A 57 -12.44 0.12 -12.03
N GLU A 58 -12.09 -0.93 -11.29
CA GLU A 58 -10.78 -1.57 -11.35
C GLU A 58 -10.96 -3.06 -11.06
N PRO A 59 -11.10 -3.91 -12.10
CA PRO A 59 -11.44 -5.32 -11.91
C PRO A 59 -10.47 -6.10 -11.02
N TRP A 60 -9.18 -5.70 -11.05
CA TRP A 60 -8.16 -6.24 -10.17
C TRP A 60 -7.46 -5.10 -9.42
N GLY A 61 -6.41 -4.53 -9.99
CA GLY A 61 -5.61 -3.48 -9.37
C GLY A 61 -4.16 -3.90 -9.24
N TYR A 62 -3.45 -3.87 -10.38
CA TYR A 62 -2.03 -4.21 -10.43
C TYR A 62 -1.18 -3.14 -9.75
N THR A 63 -1.50 -1.86 -9.94
CA THR A 63 -0.74 -0.75 -9.36
C THR A 63 -0.67 -0.80 -7.82
N PRO A 64 -1.79 -0.95 -7.07
CA PRO A 64 -1.69 -1.10 -5.63
C PRO A 64 -1.00 -2.41 -5.20
N ALA A 65 -1.12 -3.50 -5.98
CA ALA A 65 -0.43 -4.76 -5.72
C ALA A 65 1.09 -4.64 -5.89
N GLU A 66 1.54 -3.98 -6.96
CA GLU A 66 2.95 -3.68 -7.23
C GLU A 66 3.54 -2.79 -6.12
N CYS A 67 2.79 -1.77 -5.67
CA CYS A 67 3.19 -0.97 -4.51
C CYS A 67 3.40 -1.85 -3.27
N THR A 68 2.49 -2.78 -2.98
CA THR A 68 2.61 -3.70 -1.84
C THR A 68 3.85 -4.59 -1.95
N VAL A 69 4.12 -5.15 -3.14
CA VAL A 69 5.32 -5.96 -3.39
C VAL A 69 6.60 -5.15 -3.21
N MET A 70 6.58 -3.84 -3.51
CA MET A 70 7.70 -2.92 -3.29
C MET A 70 7.76 -2.34 -1.86
N GLY A 71 6.91 -2.80 -0.94
CA GLY A 71 6.86 -2.32 0.44
C GLY A 71 6.38 -0.87 0.56
N ILE A 72 5.56 -0.41 -0.38
CA ILE A 72 4.98 0.94 -0.40
C ILE A 72 3.50 0.85 0.02
N PRO A 73 3.12 1.48 1.14
CA PRO A 73 1.72 1.60 1.54
C PRO A 73 0.86 2.18 0.42
N SER A 74 -0.39 1.74 0.33
CA SER A 74 -1.30 2.18 -0.72
C SER A 74 -2.72 2.42 -0.23
N ILE A 75 -3.36 3.45 -0.78
CA ILE A 75 -4.80 3.68 -0.67
C ILE A 75 -5.48 3.09 -1.90
N THR A 76 -6.46 2.22 -1.68
CA THR A 76 -7.31 1.61 -2.69
C THR A 76 -8.80 1.75 -2.29
N THR A 77 -9.71 1.06 -2.96
CA THR A 77 -11.15 1.13 -2.70
C THR A 77 -11.78 -0.25 -2.59
N ASN A 78 -12.90 -0.34 -1.88
CA ASN A 78 -13.74 -1.55 -1.82
C ASN A 78 -14.57 -1.81 -3.12
N LEU A 79 -14.25 -1.10 -4.20
CA LEU A 79 -14.71 -1.39 -5.57
C LEU A 79 -13.59 -1.97 -6.45
N SER A 80 -12.32 -1.89 -6.01
CA SER A 80 -11.20 -2.52 -6.70
C SER A 80 -11.12 -4.01 -6.32
N GLY A 81 -10.75 -4.88 -7.27
CA GLY A 81 -10.56 -6.30 -6.98
C GLY A 81 -9.49 -6.56 -5.92
N PHE A 82 -8.40 -5.79 -5.95
CA PHE A 82 -7.33 -5.81 -4.96
C PHE A 82 -7.82 -5.41 -3.59
N GLY A 83 -8.58 -4.31 -3.47
CA GLY A 83 -9.17 -3.87 -2.20
C GLY A 83 -10.09 -4.92 -1.61
N CYS A 84 -11.00 -5.47 -2.41
CA CYS A 84 -11.87 -6.59 -1.99
C CYS A 84 -11.06 -7.81 -1.53
N PHE A 85 -10.02 -8.19 -2.27
CA PHE A 85 -9.16 -9.32 -1.93
C PHE A 85 -8.43 -9.10 -0.59
N MET A 86 -7.86 -7.92 -0.39
CA MET A 86 -7.15 -7.58 0.86
C MET A 86 -8.10 -7.51 2.05
N GLU A 87 -9.29 -6.95 1.88
CA GLU A 87 -10.34 -6.90 2.92
C GLU A 87 -10.80 -8.29 3.36
N GLU A 88 -10.89 -9.24 2.42
CA GLU A 88 -11.31 -10.62 2.73
C GLU A 88 -10.21 -11.44 3.45
N HIS A 89 -8.95 -11.22 3.12
CA HIS A 89 -7.85 -12.09 3.54
C HIS A 89 -7.01 -11.54 4.70
N ILE A 90 -7.14 -10.25 5.04
CA ILE A 90 -6.35 -9.58 6.08
C ILE A 90 -7.29 -9.01 7.14
N ALA A 91 -7.08 -9.40 8.40
CA ALA A 91 -7.96 -8.98 9.50
C ALA A 91 -7.88 -7.48 9.83
N ASP A 92 -6.74 -6.85 9.54
CA ASP A 92 -6.49 -5.41 9.77
C ASP A 92 -5.59 -4.84 8.66
N PRO A 93 -6.14 -4.61 7.45
CA PRO A 93 -5.36 -4.17 6.29
C PRO A 93 -4.59 -2.85 6.54
N MET A 94 -5.20 -1.93 7.29
CA MET A 94 -4.63 -0.62 7.58
C MET A 94 -3.34 -0.72 8.40
N SER A 95 -3.27 -1.64 9.37
CA SER A 95 -2.05 -1.90 10.15
C SER A 95 -0.87 -2.41 9.31
N TYR A 96 -1.16 -2.97 8.13
CA TYR A 96 -0.18 -3.40 7.12
C TYR A 96 0.02 -2.36 6.00
N GLY A 97 -0.52 -1.15 6.13
CA GLY A 97 -0.37 -0.08 5.14
C GLY A 97 -1.28 -0.20 3.91
N ILE A 98 -2.34 -1.00 3.99
CA ILE A 98 -3.39 -1.09 2.96
C ILE A 98 -4.62 -0.32 3.46
N TYR A 99 -4.84 0.86 2.90
CA TYR A 99 -5.97 1.71 3.26
C TYR A 99 -7.10 1.50 2.24
N ILE A 100 -8.27 1.07 2.70
CA ILE A 100 -9.40 0.74 1.80
C ILE A 100 -10.49 1.78 2.02
N VAL A 101 -10.63 2.70 1.07
CA VAL A 101 -11.69 3.70 1.08
C VAL A 101 -13.02 3.06 0.67
N ASP A 102 -14.08 3.36 1.41
CA ASP A 102 -15.43 2.95 1.06
C ASP A 102 -15.97 3.85 -0.06
N ARG A 103 -16.21 3.24 -1.22
CA ARG A 103 -16.86 3.86 -2.37
C ARG A 103 -18.18 3.18 -2.73
N ARG A 104 -18.55 2.13 -2.00
CA ARG A 104 -19.68 1.25 -2.32
C ARG A 104 -20.89 1.56 -1.45
N PHE A 105 -20.70 1.85 -0.16
CA PHE A 105 -21.79 1.96 0.81
C PHE A 105 -21.97 3.37 1.38
N ILE A 106 -21.11 4.32 1.02
CA ILE A 106 -21.20 5.72 1.43
C ILE A 106 -21.30 6.68 0.24
N GLY A 107 -21.80 7.89 0.50
CA GLY A 107 -21.90 8.96 -0.50
C GLY A 107 -20.54 9.56 -0.88
N LEU A 108 -20.49 10.22 -2.03
CA LEU A 108 -19.26 10.77 -2.61
C LEU A 108 -18.49 11.70 -1.66
N GLU A 109 -19.19 12.61 -0.97
CA GLU A 109 -18.54 13.53 -0.01
C GLU A 109 -17.89 12.79 1.15
N ASN A 110 -18.54 11.73 1.65
CA ASN A 110 -17.98 10.91 2.73
C ASN A 110 -16.77 10.11 2.25
N THR A 111 -16.80 9.59 1.02
CA THR A 111 -15.63 8.97 0.38
C THR A 111 -14.46 9.94 0.28
N ILE A 112 -14.71 11.17 -0.17
CA ILE A 112 -13.67 12.21 -0.30
C ILE A 112 -13.08 12.54 1.07
N GLN A 113 -13.94 12.72 2.08
CA GLN A 113 -13.50 13.01 3.45
C GLN A 113 -12.67 11.85 4.03
N GLN A 114 -13.09 10.61 3.81
CA GLN A 114 -12.36 9.42 4.28
C GLN A 114 -10.97 9.33 3.60
N LEU A 115 -10.90 9.52 2.29
CA LEU A 115 -9.64 9.55 1.54
C LEU A 115 -8.71 10.64 2.09
N ALA A 116 -9.23 11.86 2.28
CA ALA A 116 -8.46 12.98 2.82
C ALA A 116 -7.95 12.70 4.23
N ASN A 117 -8.77 12.08 5.08
CA ASN A 117 -8.37 11.68 6.44
C ASN A 117 -7.23 10.67 6.42
N TYR A 118 -7.29 9.62 5.59
CA TYR A 118 -6.18 8.67 5.47
C TYR A 118 -4.87 9.33 5.03
N MET A 119 -4.94 10.26 4.07
CA MET A 119 -3.75 11.00 3.63
C MET A 119 -3.23 11.93 4.73
N PHE A 120 -4.12 12.59 5.47
CA PHE A 120 -3.76 13.49 6.57
C PHE A 120 -3.11 12.73 7.73
N ASP A 121 -3.67 11.60 8.14
CA ASP A 121 -3.11 10.79 9.21
C ASP A 121 -1.78 10.16 8.81
N PHE A 122 -1.64 9.71 7.56
CA PHE A 122 -0.34 9.23 7.04
C PHE A 122 0.73 10.33 7.07
N ALA A 123 0.38 11.57 6.72
CA ALA A 123 1.32 12.70 6.75
C ALA A 123 1.79 13.07 8.17
N ARG A 124 1.07 12.64 9.21
CA ARG A 124 1.41 12.87 10.62
C ARG A 124 2.31 11.79 11.21
N LEU A 125 2.56 10.70 10.48
CA LEU A 125 3.43 9.63 10.96
C LEU A 125 4.87 10.12 11.11
N SER A 126 5.57 9.63 12.12
CA SER A 126 7.02 9.82 12.26
C SER A 126 7.77 9.04 11.18
N ARG A 127 9.05 9.38 10.95
CA ARG A 127 9.91 8.62 10.02
C ARG A 127 9.99 7.14 10.42
N ARG A 128 10.14 6.87 11.72
CA ARG A 128 10.19 5.52 12.29
C ARG A 128 8.89 4.76 12.03
N GLN A 129 7.74 5.38 12.30
CA GLN A 129 6.43 4.80 12.03
C GLN A 129 6.24 4.45 10.55
N ARG A 130 6.68 5.33 9.62
CA ARG A 130 6.65 5.03 8.17
C ARG A 130 7.53 3.84 7.80
N ILE A 131 8.73 3.72 8.36
CA ILE A 131 9.62 2.57 8.11
C ILE A 131 8.97 1.27 8.59
N ILE A 132 8.42 1.26 9.81
CA ILE A 132 7.70 0.09 10.36
C ILE A 132 6.53 -0.30 9.46
N GLN A 133 5.75 0.68 9.00
CA GLN A 133 4.62 0.42 8.11
C GLN A 133 5.07 -0.17 6.77
N ARG A 134 6.12 0.37 6.13
CA ARG A 134 6.70 -0.19 4.90
C ARG A 134 7.12 -1.66 5.07
N ASN A 135 7.82 -1.97 6.16
CA ASN A 135 8.23 -3.35 6.47
C ASN A 135 7.03 -4.27 6.65
N ARG A 136 5.92 -3.78 7.23
CA ARG A 136 4.69 -4.56 7.34
C ARG A 136 4.02 -4.74 5.98
N THR A 137 3.96 -3.70 5.16
CA THR A 137 3.41 -3.78 3.80
C THR A 137 4.14 -4.81 2.95
N GLU A 138 5.48 -4.83 3.00
CA GLU A 138 6.29 -5.81 2.27
C GLU A 138 5.98 -7.27 2.64
N ARG A 139 5.63 -7.55 3.91
CA ARG A 139 5.25 -8.91 4.35
C ARG A 139 3.99 -9.44 3.67
N LEU A 140 3.18 -8.56 3.07
CA LEU A 140 2.01 -8.97 2.29
C LEU A 140 2.37 -9.37 0.85
N SER A 141 3.62 -9.17 0.40
CA SER A 141 4.05 -9.55 -0.94
C SER A 141 3.87 -11.05 -1.22
N ASP A 142 4.15 -11.91 -0.23
CA ASP A 142 3.95 -13.35 -0.34
C ASP A 142 2.50 -13.72 -0.66
N LEU A 143 1.51 -13.03 -0.06
CA LEU A 143 0.09 -13.28 -0.31
C LEU A 143 -0.27 -13.07 -1.80
N LEU A 144 0.44 -12.17 -2.48
CA LEU A 144 0.22 -11.79 -3.87
C LEU A 144 1.03 -12.65 -4.86
N ASP A 145 1.89 -13.55 -4.39
CA ASP A 145 2.69 -14.42 -5.25
C ASP A 145 1.82 -15.50 -5.93
N TRP A 146 2.16 -15.84 -7.17
CA TRP A 146 1.47 -16.88 -7.95
C TRP A 146 1.52 -18.28 -7.32
N ARG A 147 2.51 -18.56 -6.47
CA ARG A 147 2.58 -19.78 -5.66
C ARG A 147 1.34 -19.91 -4.75
N ASN A 148 0.83 -18.79 -4.26
CA ASN A 148 -0.37 -18.72 -3.44
C ASN A 148 -1.63 -18.54 -4.31
N LEU A 149 -1.66 -17.55 -5.21
CA LEU A 149 -2.83 -17.25 -6.03
C LEU A 149 -3.16 -18.34 -7.06
N GLY A 150 -2.17 -19.11 -7.51
CA GLY A 150 -2.35 -20.21 -8.47
C GLY A 150 -3.24 -21.34 -7.95
N ILE A 151 -3.51 -21.38 -6.65
CA ILE A 151 -4.41 -22.35 -6.05
C ILE A 151 -5.85 -22.24 -6.57
N TYR A 152 -6.34 -21.02 -6.81
CA TYR A 152 -7.68 -20.78 -7.32
C TYR A 152 -7.84 -21.31 -8.76
N TYR A 153 -6.76 -21.25 -9.57
CA TYR A 153 -6.72 -21.86 -10.90
C TYR A 153 -6.75 -23.39 -10.84
N ARG A 154 -6.07 -24.01 -9.88
CA ARG A 154 -6.16 -25.47 -9.66
C ARG A 154 -7.57 -25.87 -9.26
N GLN A 155 -8.18 -25.15 -8.32
CA GLN A 155 -9.55 -25.38 -7.89
C GLN A 155 -10.56 -25.23 -9.04
N ALA A 156 -10.41 -24.19 -9.88
CA ALA A 156 -11.28 -23.99 -11.04
C ALA A 156 -11.19 -25.16 -12.03
N ARG A 157 -9.98 -25.66 -12.31
CA ARG A 157 -9.77 -26.85 -13.16
C ARG A 157 -10.37 -28.11 -12.56
N MET A 158 -10.18 -28.34 -11.26
CA MET A 158 -10.78 -29.48 -10.56
C MET A 158 -12.31 -29.42 -10.58
N LYS A 159 -12.91 -28.23 -10.37
CA LYS A 159 -14.36 -28.02 -10.48
C LYS A 159 -14.87 -28.31 -11.89
N ALA A 160 -14.16 -27.86 -12.93
CA ALA A 160 -14.53 -28.16 -14.31
C ALA A 160 -14.45 -29.65 -14.63
N LEU A 161 -13.37 -30.33 -14.21
CA LEU A 161 -13.19 -31.78 -14.42
C LEU A 161 -14.28 -32.59 -13.72
N THR A 162 -14.54 -32.31 -12.43
CA THR A 162 -15.55 -33.03 -11.65
C THR A 162 -16.98 -32.76 -12.11
N ALA A 163 -17.25 -31.63 -12.78
CA ALA A 163 -18.53 -31.36 -13.41
C ALA A 163 -18.77 -32.22 -14.68
N VAL A 164 -17.69 -32.56 -15.41
CA VAL A 164 -17.76 -33.40 -16.62
C VAL A 164 -17.64 -34.89 -16.29
N TYR A 165 -16.81 -35.24 -15.30
CA TYR A 165 -16.47 -36.60 -14.88
C TYR A 165 -16.70 -36.75 -13.36
N PRO A 166 -17.95 -36.97 -12.92
CA PRO A 166 -18.30 -37.03 -11.50
C PRO A 166 -17.57 -38.13 -10.71
N GLU A 167 -17.15 -39.21 -11.37
CA GLU A 167 -16.39 -40.33 -10.81
C GLU A 167 -15.00 -39.91 -10.29
N LEU A 168 -14.40 -38.86 -10.86
CA LEU A 168 -13.12 -38.32 -10.42
C LEU A 168 -13.24 -37.53 -9.10
N LYS A 169 -14.47 -37.26 -8.63
CA LYS A 169 -14.68 -36.43 -7.43
C LYS A 169 -14.05 -37.03 -6.17
N GLU A 170 -14.07 -38.35 -6.02
CA GLU A 170 -13.48 -39.02 -4.86
C GLU A 170 -11.95 -38.89 -4.87
N GLU A 171 -11.32 -39.05 -6.04
CA GLU A 171 -9.86 -38.93 -6.24
C GLU A 171 -9.32 -37.52 -5.92
N TYR A 172 -10.12 -36.48 -6.16
CA TYR A 172 -9.73 -35.09 -5.98
C TYR A 172 -10.28 -34.43 -4.70
N SER A 173 -10.98 -35.17 -3.84
CA SER A 173 -11.63 -34.64 -2.64
C SER A 173 -10.68 -34.39 -1.46
N GLU A 174 -9.52 -35.05 -1.41
CA GLU A 174 -8.62 -35.03 -0.24
C GLU A 174 -7.70 -33.80 -0.12
N GLY A 175 -7.78 -32.85 -1.05
CA GLY A 175 -6.86 -31.70 -1.13
C GLY A 175 -7.43 -30.37 -0.62
N GLY A 176 -8.19 -30.37 0.48
CA GLY A 176 -8.80 -29.15 1.04
C GLY A 176 -7.75 -28.06 1.29
N VAL A 177 -7.87 -26.95 0.59
CA VAL A 177 -6.96 -25.80 0.71
C VAL A 177 -7.42 -24.95 1.89
N GLY A 178 -6.59 -24.82 2.92
CA GLY A 178 -6.85 -23.92 4.05
C GLY A 178 -7.09 -22.48 3.59
N ARG A 179 -7.98 -21.76 4.27
CA ARG A 179 -8.16 -20.31 4.06
C ARG A 179 -6.86 -19.59 4.39
N PHE A 180 -6.36 -18.76 3.45
CA PHE A 180 -5.35 -17.77 3.78
C PHE A 180 -5.99 -16.72 4.70
N SER A 181 -5.46 -16.57 5.91
CA SER A 181 -5.90 -15.53 6.84
C SER A 181 -4.65 -14.93 7.46
N TYR A 182 -4.42 -13.65 7.17
CA TYR A 182 -3.33 -12.90 7.78
C TYR A 182 -3.83 -12.26 9.07
N PRO A 183 -3.33 -12.70 10.24
CA PRO A 183 -3.70 -12.10 11.51
C PRO A 183 -3.14 -10.69 11.61
N ARG A 184 -3.59 -9.93 12.61
CA ARG A 184 -2.98 -8.64 12.93
C ARG A 184 -1.48 -8.83 13.22
N PRO A 185 -0.61 -7.88 12.84
CA PRO A 185 0.81 -8.00 13.13
C PRO A 185 1.04 -8.17 14.64
N ILE A 186 1.87 -9.14 15.03
CA ILE A 186 2.30 -9.30 16.42
C ILE A 186 3.10 -8.06 16.83
N SER A 187 2.92 -7.62 18.07
CA SER A 187 3.57 -6.44 18.68
C SER A 187 5.09 -6.48 18.75
N GLU A 188 5.76 -7.53 18.27
CA GLU A 188 7.16 -7.77 18.63
C GLU A 188 8.08 -6.66 18.09
N PRO A 189 8.81 -5.96 19.00
CA PRO A 189 9.84 -5.02 18.58
C PRO A 189 10.98 -5.82 17.95
N PRO A 190 11.53 -5.40 16.80
CA PRO A 190 12.81 -5.92 16.38
C PRO A 190 13.87 -5.25 17.24
N SER A 191 14.54 -5.98 18.14
CA SER A 191 15.83 -5.53 18.68
C SER A 191 16.67 -6.65 19.33
N PRO A 192 18.03 -6.58 19.29
CA PRO A 192 18.88 -5.75 18.42
C PRO A 192 20.07 -6.51 17.81
N SER A 193 20.67 -5.97 16.75
CA SER A 193 22.13 -6.06 16.55
C SER A 193 22.61 -4.91 15.68
N SER A 194 23.56 -4.16 16.23
CA SER A 194 24.23 -3.04 15.60
C SER A 194 24.84 -3.43 14.26
N SER A 195 24.32 -2.87 13.16
CA SER A 195 25.14 -2.75 11.97
C SER A 195 26.12 -1.60 12.21
N ARG A 196 27.38 -1.96 12.40
CA ARG A 196 28.49 -1.02 12.35
C ARG A 196 28.38 -0.18 11.08
N HIS A 197 28.67 1.11 11.20
CA HIS A 197 28.80 2.03 10.08
C HIS A 197 29.81 1.46 9.07
N THR A 198 29.40 1.29 7.81
CA THR A 198 30.32 1.15 6.70
C THR A 198 30.16 2.39 5.83
N THR A 199 31.29 3.03 5.51
CA THR A 199 31.49 4.14 4.54
C THR A 199 31.68 5.53 5.19
N PRO A 200 32.71 6.32 4.78
CA PRO A 200 33.19 7.48 5.53
C PRO A 200 32.43 8.78 5.22
N ALA A 201 32.41 9.70 6.19
CA ALA A 201 32.00 11.11 6.01
C ALA A 201 33.03 11.86 5.10
N ALA A 202 32.73 12.96 4.39
CA ALA A 202 31.74 14.01 4.62
C ALA A 202 31.41 14.83 3.34
N SER A 203 30.30 15.57 3.38
CA SER A 203 30.21 16.98 2.96
C SER A 203 29.13 17.64 3.83
N ILE A 204 29.55 18.59 4.66
CA ILE A 204 28.75 19.26 5.70
C ILE A 204 27.91 20.37 5.09
N HIS A 205 26.58 20.34 5.27
CA HIS A 205 25.80 21.55 5.59
C HIS A 205 24.42 21.22 6.19
N GLY A 206 24.17 21.72 7.40
CA GLY A 206 22.87 21.65 8.10
C GLY A 206 22.98 20.92 9.43
N SER A 207 23.14 21.68 10.51
CA SER A 207 23.07 21.20 11.90
C SER A 207 21.61 20.86 12.24
N ASP A 208 21.29 19.57 12.36
CA ASP A 208 20.16 19.10 13.15
C ASP A 208 20.77 18.38 14.36
N ASP A 209 21.00 19.14 15.44
CA ASP A 209 21.12 18.58 16.77
C ASP A 209 19.70 18.17 17.19
N GLU A 210 19.26 16.96 16.80
CA GLU A 210 18.16 16.29 17.49
C GLU A 210 18.78 15.50 18.63
N ASP A 211 18.50 15.93 19.86
CA ASP A 211 18.82 15.22 21.08
C ASP A 211 18.31 13.77 20.99
N ASP A 212 19.24 12.80 21.08
CA ASP A 212 18.95 11.38 21.32
C ASP A 212 18.31 11.22 22.72
N GLU A 213 17.05 11.65 22.86
CA GLU A 213 16.20 11.17 23.95
C GLU A 213 15.84 9.72 23.64
N ASP A 214 16.09 8.80 24.58
CA ASP A 214 15.68 7.39 24.50
C ASP A 214 14.18 7.28 24.16
N VAL A 215 13.88 7.09 22.87
CA VAL A 215 12.53 7.02 22.33
C VAL A 215 11.90 5.70 22.76
N ASP A 216 10.89 5.78 23.64
CA ASP A 216 10.10 4.64 24.09
C ASP A 216 9.29 4.06 22.92
N GLU A 217 9.86 3.03 22.30
CA GLU A 217 9.33 2.36 21.12
C GLU A 217 7.96 1.73 21.36
N GLU A 218 7.69 1.30 22.60
CA GLU A 218 6.43 0.64 22.98
C GLU A 218 5.30 1.67 23.04
N LYS A 219 5.58 2.87 23.54
CA LYS A 219 4.64 3.98 23.59
C LYS A 219 4.25 4.49 22.19
N GLU A 220 5.19 4.65 21.26
CA GLU A 220 4.85 5.11 19.88
C GLU A 220 4.09 4.04 19.08
N LEU A 221 4.37 2.76 19.32
CA LEU A 221 3.60 1.64 18.75
C LEU A 221 2.16 1.63 19.28
N GLU A 222 1.98 2.03 20.54
CA GLU A 222 0.68 2.18 21.17
C GLU A 222 -0.07 3.42 20.64
N GLU A 223 0.64 4.50 20.32
CA GLU A 223 0.07 5.68 19.65
C GLU A 223 -0.42 5.37 18.23
N LEU A 224 0.30 4.54 17.45
CA LEU A 224 -0.21 4.02 16.18
C LEU A 224 -1.53 3.26 16.39
N ARG A 225 -1.62 2.43 17.44
CA ARG A 225 -2.86 1.69 17.75
C ARG A 225 -4.01 2.63 18.13
N GLN A 226 -3.74 3.68 18.89
CA GLN A 226 -4.76 4.63 19.35
C GLN A 226 -5.24 5.57 18.23
N THR A 227 -4.37 5.93 17.29
CA THR A 227 -4.73 6.75 16.12
C THR A 227 -5.69 5.99 15.20
N HIS A 228 -5.62 4.66 15.16
CA HIS A 228 -6.44 3.80 14.32
C HIS A 228 -7.75 3.30 14.96
N ALA A 229 -8.00 3.63 16.24
CA ALA A 229 -9.19 3.22 16.99
C ALA A 229 -10.28 4.31 17.08
N ARG A 230 -10.14 5.43 16.36
CA ARG A 230 -11.11 6.54 16.31
C ARG A 230 -11.71 6.72 14.92
#